data_AF-A0A820BZ22-F1
#
_entry.id   AF-A0A820BZ22-F1
#
_cell.length_a   1.000
_cell.length_b   1.000
_cell.length_c   1.000
_cell.angle_alpha   90.00
_cell.angle_beta   90.00
_cell.angle_gamma   90.00
#
_symmetry.space_group_name_H-M   'P 1'
#
loop_
_entity.id
_entity.type
_entity.pdbx_description
1 polymer ?
#
loop_
_entity_poly.entity_id
_entity_poly.type
_entity_poly.pdbx_seq_one_letter_code
_entity_poly.pdbx_strand_id
1 'polypeptide(L)'
;PVCGVIDKESENPIYYAIFYDGPQTVLIFSSETQIIELVSDTSSTSESIDSYIQIGLRCLGISIINDINHEDLLYITLNPTKDMWTETRNFNIKPVEYKLNQSIEKYYKKYQENLNEQEINQKYRIDKNRYVQFDGDIAEITDEEGNYVHVKRDKLDGFWIGFGFSTNNQIIH
;
A
#
# COMPACT_ATOMS: atom_id res chain seq x y z
N PRO A 1 12.57 6.48 -26.73
CA PRO A 1 13.89 6.28 -26.09
C PRO A 1 14.58 7.61 -25.79
N VAL A 2 15.48 7.62 -24.80
CA VAL A 2 16.34 8.76 -24.47
C VAL A 2 17.78 8.33 -24.68
N CYS A 3 18.52 9.03 -25.52
CA CYS A 3 19.93 8.73 -25.80
C CYS A 3 20.82 9.91 -25.39
N GLY A 4 22.04 9.61 -24.95
CA GLY A 4 23.00 10.65 -24.61
C GLY A 4 24.43 10.12 -24.49
N VAL A 5 25.34 11.01 -24.10
CA VAL A 5 26.77 10.72 -23.94
C VAL A 5 27.19 11.15 -22.55
N ILE A 6 27.88 10.29 -21.83
CA ILE A 6 28.28 10.51 -20.43
C ILE A 6 29.52 11.38 -20.35
N ASP A 7 30.42 11.24 -21.34
CA ASP A 7 31.62 12.05 -21.45
C ASP A 7 31.98 12.23 -22.94
N LYS A 8 31.67 13.41 -23.49
CA LYS A 8 31.87 13.72 -24.91
C LYS A 8 33.32 14.05 -25.25
N GLU A 9 34.14 14.40 -24.25
CA GLU A 9 35.50 14.91 -24.46
C GLU A 9 36.58 13.83 -24.19
N SER A 10 36.18 12.67 -23.68
CA SER A 10 37.05 11.49 -23.52
C SER A 10 37.46 10.90 -24.87
N GLU A 11 38.68 10.36 -24.95
CA GLU A 11 39.17 9.56 -26.10
C GLU A 11 38.30 8.32 -26.37
N ASN A 12 37.59 7.82 -25.35
CA ASN A 12 36.64 6.72 -25.45
C ASN A 12 35.29 7.14 -24.85
N PRO A 13 34.46 7.87 -25.62
CA PRO A 13 33.16 8.33 -25.13
C PRO A 13 32.22 7.15 -24.90
N ILE A 14 31.53 7.14 -23.76
CA ILE A 14 30.49 6.17 -23.45
C ILE A 14 29.14 6.80 -23.75
N TYR A 15 28.40 6.16 -24.64
CA TYR A 15 27.03 6.50 -24.98
C TYR A 15 26.06 5.70 -24.12
N TYR A 16 24.90 6.28 -23.86
CA TYR A 16 23.80 5.58 -23.21
C TYR A 16 22.51 5.69 -24.02
N ALA A 17 21.69 4.64 -23.93
CA ALA A 17 20.33 4.63 -24.43
C ALA A 17 19.39 4.04 -23.39
N ILE A 18 18.27 4.73 -23.15
CA ILE A 18 17.17 4.29 -22.31
C ILE A 18 15.98 4.03 -23.22
N PHE A 19 15.46 2.81 -23.19
CA PHE A 19 14.28 2.43 -23.97
C PHE A 19 13.42 1.45 -23.20
N TYR A 20 12.21 1.22 -23.70
CA TYR A 20 11.28 0.24 -23.15
C TYR A 20 11.36 -1.03 -23.98
N ASP A 21 11.49 -2.18 -23.32
CA ASP A 21 11.31 -3.51 -23.90
C ASP A 21 10.13 -4.18 -23.17
N GLY A 22 8.94 -4.05 -23.77
CA GLY A 22 7.68 -4.33 -23.08
C GLY A 22 7.54 -3.50 -21.79
N PRO A 23 7.27 -4.11 -20.61
CA PRO A 23 7.10 -3.39 -19.34
C PRO A 23 8.43 -3.00 -18.67
N GLN A 24 9.58 -3.40 -19.22
CA GLN A 24 10.88 -3.16 -18.59
C GLN A 24 11.53 -1.90 -19.16
N THR A 25 12.09 -1.08 -18.27
CA THR A 25 12.99 0.01 -18.66
C THR A 25 14.40 -0.55 -18.77
N VAL A 26 14.97 -0.53 -19.97
CA VAL A 26 16.32 -1.01 -20.26
C VAL A 26 17.26 0.18 -20.46
N LEU A 27 18.40 0.16 -19.76
CA LEU A 27 19.49 1.11 -19.91
C LEU A 27 20.73 0.39 -20.44
N ILE A 28 21.22 0.81 -21.60
CA ILE A 28 22.43 0.27 -22.22
C ILE A 28 23.52 1.34 -22.22
N PHE A 29 24.75 0.92 -21.90
CA PHE A 29 25.96 1.70 -22.09
C PHE A 29 26.82 1.05 -23.18
N SER A 30 27.32 1.84 -24.11
CA SER A 30 28.12 1.34 -25.23
C SER A 30 29.17 2.38 -25.65
N SER A 31 30.35 1.94 -26.04
CA SER A 31 31.33 2.76 -26.78
C SER A 31 31.09 2.73 -28.30
N GLU A 32 30.24 1.82 -28.78
CA GLU A 32 29.86 1.68 -30.18
C GLU A 32 28.57 2.46 -30.46
N THR A 33 28.64 3.41 -31.40
CA THR A 33 27.52 4.29 -31.78
C THR A 33 26.39 3.55 -32.51
N GLN A 34 26.71 2.48 -33.23
CA GLN A 34 25.75 1.69 -34.01
C GLN A 34 24.65 1.05 -33.14
N ILE A 35 25.00 0.65 -31.92
CA ILE A 35 24.04 0.07 -30.96
C ILE A 35 23.02 1.11 -30.51
N ILE A 36 23.46 2.37 -30.35
CA ILE A 36 22.61 3.48 -29.92
C ILE A 36 21.68 3.93 -31.05
N GLU A 37 22.20 4.00 -32.28
CA GLU A 37 21.42 4.31 -33.47
C GLU A 37 20.31 3.27 -33.69
N LEU A 38 20.63 1.98 -33.57
CA LEU A 38 19.66 0.88 -33.70
C LEU A 38 18.54 0.96 -32.66
N VAL A 39 18.88 1.27 -31.39
CA VAL A 39 17.91 1.45 -30.30
C VAL A 39 17.06 2.71 -30.52
N SER A 40 17.64 3.76 -31.12
CA SER A 40 16.90 4.98 -31.44
C SER A 40 15.84 4.74 -32.52
N ASP A 41 16.17 3.96 -33.55
CA ASP A 41 15.30 3.69 -34.70
C ASP A 41 14.15 2.73 -34.37
N THR A 42 14.43 1.68 -33.59
CA THR A 42 13.44 0.65 -33.19
C THR A 42 12.34 1.15 -32.26
N SER A 43 12.52 2.33 -31.67
CA SER A 43 11.57 2.92 -30.72
C SER A 43 10.38 3.66 -31.36
N SER A 44 10.41 3.88 -32.68
CA SER A 44 9.35 4.58 -33.42
C SER A 44 8.03 3.78 -33.51
N THR A 45 8.05 2.51 -33.09
CA THR A 45 6.89 1.60 -33.01
C THR A 45 6.37 1.38 -31.59
N SER A 46 6.70 2.26 -30.64
CA SER A 46 6.37 2.05 -29.22
C SER A 46 4.86 1.99 -28.98
N GLU A 47 4.36 0.81 -28.62
CA GLU A 47 3.00 0.59 -28.13
C GLU A 47 2.75 1.50 -26.90
N SER A 48 1.56 2.10 -26.84
CA SER A 48 1.09 2.85 -25.68
C SER A 48 0.87 1.87 -24.52
N ILE A 49 1.73 1.92 -23.51
CA ILE A 49 1.62 1.09 -22.32
C ILE A 49 0.71 1.80 -21.31
N ASP A 50 -0.54 1.34 -21.23
CA ASP A 50 -1.44 1.62 -20.10
C ASP A 50 -1.18 0.59 -18.99
N SER A 51 -0.19 0.82 -18.13
CA SER A 51 0.14 -0.09 -17.03
C SER A 51 -0.08 0.54 -15.66
N TYR A 52 -0.83 -0.16 -14.82
CA TYR A 52 -0.96 0.10 -13.39
C TYR A 52 -0.21 -0.99 -12.62
N ILE A 53 0.76 -0.59 -11.79
CA ILE A 53 1.54 -1.51 -10.97
C ILE A 53 1.22 -1.25 -9.50
N GLN A 54 0.73 -2.28 -8.82
CA GLN A 54 0.42 -2.25 -7.39
C GLN A 54 1.42 -3.14 -6.65
N ILE A 55 2.17 -2.55 -5.72
CA ILE A 55 3.13 -3.28 -4.87
C ILE A 55 2.60 -3.26 -3.44
N GLY A 56 2.38 -4.45 -2.87
CA GLY A 56 2.03 -4.63 -1.45
C GLY A 56 3.23 -5.11 -0.67
N LEU A 57 3.74 -4.30 0.28
CA LEU A 57 4.81 -4.71 1.19
C LEU A 57 4.19 -5.22 2.50
N ARG A 58 4.47 -6.48 2.84
CA ARG A 58 4.02 -7.16 4.06
C ARG A 58 5.25 -7.49 4.92
N CYS A 59 5.23 -7.09 6.19
CA CYS A 59 6.31 -7.38 7.16
C CYS A 59 7.69 -6.83 6.75
N LEU A 60 7.83 -5.50 6.59
CA LEU A 60 9.12 -4.87 6.32
C LEU A 60 9.85 -4.54 7.63
N GLY A 61 11.12 -4.93 7.75
CA GLY A 61 12.02 -4.47 8.83
C GLY A 61 13.22 -3.75 8.23
N ILE A 62 13.61 -2.62 8.82
CA ILE A 62 14.82 -1.87 8.47
C ILE A 62 15.67 -1.77 9.74
N SER A 63 16.92 -2.24 9.68
CA SER A 63 17.91 -2.02 10.74
C SER A 63 19.00 -1.05 10.28
N ILE A 64 19.49 -0.25 11.22
CA ILE A 64 20.71 0.55 11.09
C ILE A 64 21.70 -0.05 12.08
N ILE A 65 22.84 -0.51 11.59
CA ILE A 65 23.89 -1.17 12.37
C ILE A 65 25.13 -0.30 12.33
N ASN A 66 25.82 -0.19 13.46
CA ASN A 66 27.18 0.33 13.53
C ASN A 66 28.16 -0.80 13.24
N ASP A 67 28.72 -0.80 12.04
CA ASP A 67 29.65 -1.85 11.59
C ASP A 67 31.00 -1.87 12.35
N ILE A 68 31.38 -0.79 13.02
CA ILE A 68 32.64 -0.71 13.76
C ILE A 68 32.54 -1.41 15.11
N ASN A 69 31.42 -1.22 15.80
CA ASN A 69 31.19 -1.78 17.13
C ASN A 69 30.31 -3.05 17.09
N HIS A 70 29.78 -3.40 15.92
CA HIS A 70 28.80 -4.47 15.73
C HIS A 70 27.53 -4.28 16.61
N GLU A 71 27.05 -3.05 16.71
CA GLU A 71 25.89 -2.69 17.53
C GLU A 71 24.70 -2.25 16.66
N ASP A 72 23.51 -2.74 16.96
CA ASP A 72 22.28 -2.23 16.36
C ASP A 72 21.96 -0.84 16.91
N LEU A 73 21.96 0.16 16.03
CA LEU A 73 21.65 1.54 16.36
C LEU A 73 20.15 1.82 16.31
N LEU A 74 19.42 1.18 15.39
CA LEU A 74 18.00 1.39 15.20
C LEU A 74 17.35 0.22 14.47
N TYR A 75 16.20 -0.24 14.94
CA TYR A 75 15.38 -1.24 14.25
C TYR A 75 13.95 -0.71 14.12
N ILE A 76 13.46 -0.58 12.88
CA ILE A 76 12.10 -0.14 12.55
C ILE A 76 11.38 -1.28 11.85
N THR A 77 10.20 -1.66 12.34
CA THR A 77 9.37 -2.71 11.73
C THR A 77 7.98 -2.22 11.38
N LEU A 78 7.52 -2.62 10.20
CA LEU A 78 6.12 -2.61 9.80
C LEU A 78 5.53 -3.97 10.12
N ASN A 79 5.05 -4.14 11.35
CA ASN A 79 4.27 -5.32 11.74
C ASN A 79 2.83 -5.14 11.25
N PRO A 80 2.27 -6.05 10.43
CA PRO A 80 0.86 -6.00 10.09
C PRO A 80 0.05 -6.54 11.25
N THR A 81 -0.33 -5.70 12.22
CA THR A 81 -1.31 -6.08 13.25
C THR A 81 -1.91 -4.85 13.90
N LYS A 82 -2.69 -4.09 13.14
CA LYS A 82 -3.80 -3.38 13.77
C LYS A 82 -5.09 -3.87 13.15
N ASP A 83 -5.84 -4.62 13.95
CA ASP A 83 -7.21 -4.94 13.64
C ASP A 83 -8.00 -3.63 13.58
N MET A 84 -8.61 -3.40 12.42
CA MET A 84 -9.32 -2.17 12.12
C MET A 84 -10.74 -2.51 11.71
N TRP A 85 -11.67 -1.77 12.28
CA TRP A 85 -13.06 -1.83 11.94
C TRP A 85 -13.34 -0.79 10.86
N THR A 86 -14.04 -1.21 9.81
CA THR A 86 -14.46 -0.35 8.71
C THR A 86 -15.97 -0.25 8.67
N GLU A 87 -16.50 0.95 8.40
CA GLU A 87 -17.90 1.15 8.05
C GLU A 87 -18.03 1.28 6.53
N THR A 88 -19.08 0.67 5.97
CA THR A 88 -19.42 0.88 4.55
C THR A 88 -20.61 1.81 4.46
N ARG A 89 -20.42 2.99 3.87
CA ARG A 89 -21.50 3.97 3.64
C ARG A 89 -21.49 4.41 2.18
N ASN A 90 -22.59 4.16 1.47
CA ASN A 90 -22.75 4.54 0.05
C ASN A 90 -21.54 4.13 -0.81
N PHE A 91 -21.15 2.85 -0.75
CA PHE A 91 -20.00 2.27 -1.47
C PHE A 91 -18.60 2.78 -1.06
N ASN A 92 -18.50 3.70 -0.08
CA ASN A 92 -17.23 4.09 0.49
C ASN A 92 -16.95 3.28 1.75
N ILE A 93 -15.80 2.62 1.78
CA ILE A 93 -15.28 1.93 2.97
C ILE A 93 -14.43 2.95 3.74
N LYS A 94 -14.81 3.24 4.98
CA LYS A 94 -14.09 4.18 5.84
C LYS A 94 -13.65 3.51 7.13
N PRO A 95 -12.42 3.77 7.60
CA PRO A 95 -11.99 3.31 8.91
C PRO A 95 -12.82 3.98 10.00
N VAL A 96 -13.21 3.20 11.00
CA VAL A 96 -13.85 3.71 12.21
C VAL A 96 -12.86 4.58 13.00
N GLU A 97 -13.36 5.63 13.66
CA GLU A 97 -12.54 6.51 14.49
C GLU A 97 -11.70 5.72 15.51
N TYR A 98 -10.43 6.12 15.70
CA TYR A 98 -9.46 5.41 16.52
C TYR A 98 -9.97 4.97 17.91
N LYS A 99 -10.62 5.88 18.65
CA LYS A 99 -11.13 5.57 20.01
C LYS A 99 -12.23 4.52 19.96
N LEU A 100 -13.16 4.67 19.02
CA LEU A 100 -14.26 3.74 18.82
C LEU A 100 -13.75 2.37 18.37
N ASN A 101 -12.76 2.34 17.47
CA ASN A 101 -12.08 1.12 17.05
C ASN A 101 -11.45 0.36 18.24
N GLN A 102 -10.78 1.06 19.15
CA GLN A 102 -10.22 0.44 20.36
C GLN A 102 -11.30 -0.13 21.28
N SER A 103 -12.41 0.58 21.46
CA SER A 103 -13.53 0.09 22.25
C SER A 103 -14.14 -1.17 21.65
N ILE A 104 -14.44 -1.17 20.35
CA ILE A 104 -15.01 -2.34 19.65
C ILE A 104 -14.06 -3.52 19.76
N GLU A 105 -12.77 -3.34 19.48
CA GLU A 105 -11.78 -4.42 19.51
C GLU A 105 -11.63 -5.03 20.92
N LYS A 106 -11.75 -4.21 21.98
CA LYS A 106 -11.74 -4.70 23.36
C LYS A 106 -12.92 -5.64 23.65
N TYR A 107 -14.13 -5.31 23.18
CA TYR A 107 -15.31 -6.14 23.39
C TYR A 107 -15.36 -7.33 22.44
N TYR A 108 -14.83 -7.19 21.23
CA TYR A 108 -14.69 -8.29 20.28
C TYR A 108 -13.85 -9.44 20.85
N LYS A 109 -12.74 -9.13 21.53
CA LYS A 109 -11.93 -10.15 22.22
C LYS A 109 -12.72 -10.90 23.29
N LYS A 110 -13.54 -10.21 24.06
CA LYS A 110 -14.45 -10.83 25.05
C LYS A 110 -15.51 -11.70 24.39
N TYR A 111 -16.07 -11.22 23.29
CA TYR A 111 -17.00 -12.01 22.49
C TYR A 111 -16.35 -13.31 22.00
N GLN A 112 -15.11 -13.26 21.51
CA GLN A 112 -14.36 -14.45 21.11
C GLN A 112 -14.08 -15.42 22.26
N GLU A 113 -13.83 -14.90 23.47
CA GLU A 113 -13.72 -15.73 24.68
C GLU A 113 -15.06 -16.42 24.99
N ASN A 114 -16.17 -15.67 24.95
CA ASN A 114 -17.52 -16.14 25.26
C ASN A 114 -18.15 -17.05 24.20
N LEU A 115 -17.68 -17.01 22.94
CA LEU A 115 -18.09 -17.94 21.89
C LEU A 115 -17.84 -19.41 22.29
N ASN A 116 -16.79 -19.65 23.07
CA ASN A 116 -16.48 -20.98 23.61
C ASN A 116 -17.47 -21.42 24.71
N GLU A 117 -18.21 -20.47 25.29
CA GLU A 117 -19.16 -20.67 26.39
C GLU A 117 -20.64 -20.65 25.95
N GLN A 118 -20.91 -20.60 24.63
CA GLN A 118 -22.24 -20.61 24.00
C GLN A 118 -23.14 -19.37 24.26
N GLU A 119 -22.58 -18.23 24.71
CA GLU A 119 -23.32 -16.97 24.83
C GLU A 119 -23.26 -16.13 23.53
N ILE A 120 -24.11 -16.46 22.54
CA ILE A 120 -23.93 -15.98 21.16
C ILE A 120 -24.56 -14.60 20.88
N ASN A 121 -25.34 -14.00 21.80
CA ASN A 121 -26.13 -12.78 21.52
C ASN A 121 -25.96 -11.64 22.56
N GLN A 122 -24.75 -11.46 23.09
CA GLN A 122 -24.49 -10.42 24.08
C GLN A 122 -24.32 -9.04 23.44
N LYS A 123 -25.06 -8.04 23.93
CA LYS A 123 -24.86 -6.62 23.58
C LYS A 123 -23.88 -5.98 24.55
N TYR A 124 -22.84 -5.33 24.03
CA TYR A 124 -21.83 -4.63 24.82
C TYR A 124 -21.99 -3.11 24.69
N ARG A 125 -21.94 -2.38 25.80
CA ARG A 125 -21.95 -0.91 25.78
C ARG A 125 -20.55 -0.37 25.49
N ILE A 126 -20.37 0.29 24.35
CA ILE A 126 -19.06 0.80 23.87
C ILE A 126 -18.81 2.27 24.22
N ASP A 127 -19.88 3.03 24.43
CA ASP A 127 -19.87 4.45 24.84
C ASP A 127 -21.15 4.75 25.63
N LYS A 128 -21.32 5.95 26.17
CA LYS A 128 -22.49 6.34 26.97
C LYS A 128 -23.83 6.02 26.28
N ASN A 129 -23.89 6.24 24.96
CA ASN A 129 -25.13 6.17 24.18
C ASN A 129 -25.05 5.16 23.02
N ARG A 130 -24.06 4.25 23.02
CA ARG A 130 -23.84 3.31 21.91
C ARG A 130 -23.58 1.90 22.40
N TYR A 131 -24.14 0.94 21.67
CA TYR A 131 -24.01 -0.49 21.93
C TYR A 131 -23.46 -1.19 20.69
N VAL A 132 -22.73 -2.28 20.89
CA VAL A 132 -22.24 -3.16 19.82
C VAL A 132 -22.75 -4.58 20.03
N GLN A 133 -23.15 -5.22 18.94
CA GLN A 133 -23.45 -6.64 18.87
C GLN A 133 -22.58 -7.26 17.78
N PHE A 134 -21.94 -8.39 18.08
CA PHE A 134 -21.04 -9.09 17.18
C PHE A 134 -21.71 -10.30 16.55
N ASP A 135 -21.42 -10.53 15.27
CA ASP A 135 -21.76 -11.73 14.51
C ASP A 135 -20.56 -12.10 13.64
N GLY A 136 -19.70 -12.99 14.15
CA GLY A 136 -18.42 -13.28 13.54
C GLY A 136 -17.56 -12.02 13.41
N ASP A 137 -17.03 -11.75 12.22
CA ASP A 137 -16.19 -10.57 11.93
C ASP A 137 -17.00 -9.31 11.59
N ILE A 138 -18.32 -9.34 11.73
CA ILE A 138 -19.20 -8.20 11.53
C ILE A 138 -19.73 -7.76 12.89
N ALA A 139 -19.94 -6.45 13.06
CA ALA A 139 -20.62 -5.92 14.22
C ALA A 139 -21.67 -4.87 13.80
N GLU A 140 -22.75 -4.80 14.56
CA GLU A 140 -23.74 -3.74 14.46
C GLU A 140 -23.55 -2.79 15.63
N ILE A 141 -23.39 -1.50 15.35
CA ILE A 141 -23.34 -0.44 16.36
C ILE A 141 -24.69 0.27 16.34
N THR A 142 -25.41 0.24 17.46
CA THR A 142 -26.72 0.90 17.62
C THR A 142 -26.60 2.05 18.62
N ASP A 143 -27.20 3.20 18.29
CA ASP A 143 -27.37 4.32 19.23
C ASP A 143 -28.66 4.19 20.07
N GLU A 144 -28.86 5.10 21.04
CA GLU A 144 -30.07 5.13 21.87
C GLU A 144 -31.34 5.53 21.09
N GLU A 145 -31.19 6.19 19.94
CA GLU A 145 -32.28 6.61 19.08
C GLU A 145 -32.74 5.48 18.14
N GLY A 146 -32.01 4.37 18.10
CA GLY A 146 -32.30 3.18 17.30
C GLY A 146 -31.67 3.19 15.91
N ASN A 147 -30.83 4.19 15.58
CA ASN A 147 -30.05 4.16 14.35
C ASN A 147 -28.91 3.15 14.50
N TYR A 148 -28.58 2.46 13.41
CA TYR A 148 -27.52 1.46 13.41
C TYR A 148 -26.58 1.58 12.21
N VAL A 149 -25.35 1.14 12.41
CA VAL A 149 -24.32 1.03 11.37
C VAL A 149 -23.65 -0.33 11.48
N HIS A 150 -23.49 -1.00 10.34
CA HIS A 150 -22.67 -2.20 10.25
C HIS A 150 -21.20 -1.84 10.06
N VAL A 151 -20.36 -2.48 10.86
CA VAL A 151 -18.92 -2.41 10.76
C VAL A 151 -18.35 -3.81 10.54
N LYS A 152 -17.27 -3.90 9.79
CA LYS A 152 -16.57 -5.15 9.53
C LYS A 152 -15.15 -5.07 10.08
N ARG A 153 -14.69 -6.15 10.70
CA ARG A 153 -13.31 -6.32 11.13
C ARG A 153 -12.46 -6.69 9.92
N ASP A 154 -11.57 -5.79 9.53
CA ASP A 154 -10.57 -6.02 8.51
C ASP A 154 -9.17 -6.01 9.14
N LYS A 155 -8.27 -6.80 8.57
CA LYS A 155 -6.84 -6.73 8.89
C LYS A 155 -6.22 -5.75 7.91
N LEU A 156 -5.66 -4.66 8.41
CA LEU A 156 -4.81 -3.80 7.59
C LEU A 156 -3.49 -4.55 7.30
N ASP A 157 -3.49 -5.31 6.22
CA ASP A 157 -2.28 -5.91 5.68
C ASP A 157 -1.52 -4.85 4.85
N GLY A 158 -0.57 -4.16 5.49
CA GLY A 158 0.51 -3.44 4.81
C GLY A 158 0.25 -1.99 4.40
N PHE A 159 1.25 -1.42 3.74
CA PHE A 159 1.26 -0.07 3.15
C PHE A 159 0.96 -0.16 1.65
N TRP A 160 0.09 0.72 1.16
CA TRP A 160 -0.32 0.76 -0.25
C TRP A 160 0.28 1.99 -0.93
N ILE A 161 1.13 1.76 -1.92
CA ILE A 161 1.63 2.83 -2.82
C ILE A 161 1.01 2.57 -4.19
N GLY A 162 0.21 3.52 -4.66
CA GLY A 162 -0.28 3.56 -6.03
C GLY A 162 0.56 4.55 -6.83
N PHE A 163 1.10 4.10 -7.97
CA PHE A 163 1.76 4.96 -8.95
C PHE A 163 1.11 4.72 -10.31
N GLY A 164 0.67 5.79 -10.97
CA GLY A 164 -0.02 5.71 -12.26
C GLY A 164 0.32 6.91 -13.14
N PHE A 165 0.38 6.66 -14.44
CA PHE A 165 0.37 7.70 -15.46
C PHE A 165 -0.95 7.62 -16.23
N SER A 166 -1.52 8.78 -16.52
CA SER A 166 -2.62 8.94 -17.47
C SER A 166 -2.12 9.86 -18.57
N THR A 167 -2.29 9.46 -19.83
CA THR A 167 -2.01 10.26 -21.02
C THR A 167 -2.91 11.50 -21.16
N ASN A 168 -3.82 11.75 -20.21
CA ASN A 168 -4.78 12.86 -20.23
C ASN A 168 -4.63 13.87 -19.08
N ASN A 169 -3.41 14.19 -18.65
CA ASN A 169 -3.19 15.43 -17.91
C ASN A 169 -2.62 16.49 -18.84
N GLN A 170 -3.53 17.29 -19.41
CA GLN A 170 -3.18 18.61 -19.90
C GLN A 170 -2.50 19.38 -18.77
N ILE A 171 -1.31 19.86 -19.10
CA ILE A 171 -0.49 20.78 -18.33
C ILE A 171 -1.36 21.91 -17.78
N ILE A 172 -1.37 22.09 -16.46
CA ILE A 172 -1.74 23.37 -15.87
C ILE A 172 -0.45 23.92 -15.24
N HIS A 173 -0.10 25.14 -15.68
CA HIS A 173 1.08 25.92 -15.31
C HIS A 173 1.22 26.14 -13.80
#